data_AF-A0AAJ2R950-F1
#
_entry.id   AF-A0AAJ2R950-F1
#
_cell.length_a   1.000
_cell.length_b   1.000
_cell.length_c   1.000
_cell.angle_alpha   90.00
_cell.angle_beta   90.00
_cell.angle_gamma   90.00
#
_symmetry.space_group_name_H-M   'P 1'
#
loop_
_entity.id
_entity.type
_entity.pdbx_description
1 polymer ?
#
loop_
_entity_poly.entity_id
_entity_poly.type
_entity_poly.pdbx_seq_one_letter_code
_entity_poly.pdbx_strand_id
1 'polypeptide(L)'
;MAIDPTNPKHTVHQRVVAAFMGHWKAHGDKYPQRFRLPPEELYHLDHVMHKGEHPGLMWGVPLDADPNTRGEMIEIDGTVVSIAPADPAPAA
;
A
#
# COMPACT_ATOMS: atom_id res chain seq x y z
N MET A 1 -5.88 18.01 -12.27
CA MET A 1 -6.85 17.52 -11.27
C MET A 1 -6.17 17.68 -9.93
N ALA A 2 -6.66 18.55 -9.05
CA ALA A 2 -6.09 18.69 -7.71
C ALA A 2 -6.42 17.41 -6.93
N ILE A 3 -5.40 16.70 -6.46
CA ILE A 3 -5.55 15.49 -5.66
C ILE A 3 -6.04 15.92 -4.29
N ASP A 4 -7.21 15.45 -3.88
CA ASP A 4 -7.71 15.67 -2.52
C ASP A 4 -6.95 14.72 -1.56
N PRO A 5 -6.13 15.24 -0.63
CA PRO A 5 -5.32 14.39 0.24
C PRO A 5 -6.15 13.66 1.31
N THR A 6 -7.44 14.00 1.47
CA THR A 6 -8.33 13.43 2.50
C THR A 6 -9.20 12.30 2.00
N ASN A 7 -9.25 12.06 0.69
CA ASN A 7 -10.01 10.95 0.14
C ASN A 7 -9.42 9.64 0.70
N PRO A 8 -10.20 8.78 1.35
CA PRO A 8 -9.71 7.52 1.92
C PRO A 8 -9.09 6.59 0.87
N LYS A 9 -9.30 6.86 -0.42
CA LYS A 9 -8.67 6.13 -1.52
C LYS A 9 -7.38 6.80 -2.02
N HIS A 10 -7.13 8.06 -1.67
CA HIS A 10 -5.80 8.69 -1.82
C HIS A 10 -4.82 8.29 -0.72
N THR A 11 -5.32 7.79 0.41
CA THR A 11 -4.48 7.33 1.51
C THR A 11 -3.85 5.95 1.26
N VAL A 12 -4.41 5.06 0.42
CA VAL A 12 -3.75 3.77 0.08
C VAL A 12 -2.40 3.97 -0.60
N HIS A 13 -2.34 4.81 -1.63
CA HIS A 13 -1.09 5.10 -2.32
C HIS A 13 -0.06 5.68 -1.36
N GLN A 14 -0.46 6.63 -0.50
CA GLN A 14 0.44 7.20 0.51
C GLN A 14 0.95 6.16 1.51
N ARG A 15 0.10 5.24 1.98
CA ARG A 15 0.49 4.15 2.90
C ARG A 15 1.50 3.21 2.26
N VAL A 16 1.28 2.80 1.00
CA VAL A 16 2.21 1.94 0.27
C VAL A 16 3.55 2.65 0.04
N VAL A 17 3.54 3.92 -0.38
CA VAL A 17 4.76 4.72 -0.55
C VAL A 17 5.52 4.92 0.78
N ALA A 18 4.81 5.21 1.86
CA ALA A 18 5.41 5.37 3.18
C ALA A 18 6.06 4.06 3.67
N ALA A 19 5.41 2.92 3.43
CA ALA A 19 5.94 1.60 3.75
C ALA A 19 7.21 1.29 2.94
N PHE A 20 7.24 1.61 1.64
CA PHE A 20 8.44 1.52 0.81
C PHE A 20 9.61 2.32 1.39
N MET A 21 9.39 3.59 1.72
CA MET A 21 10.43 4.44 2.29
C MET A 21 10.94 3.92 3.63
N GLY A 22 10.03 3.43 4.49
CA GLY A 22 10.38 2.79 5.75
C GLY A 22 11.24 1.54 5.54
N HIS A 23 10.85 0.69 4.59
CA HIS A 23 11.57 -0.52 4.25
C HIS A 23 12.98 -0.24 3.70
N TRP A 24 13.12 0.67 2.74
CA TRP A 24 14.43 1.05 2.20
C TRP A 24 15.37 1.61 3.26
N LYS A 25 14.84 2.41 4.19
CA LYS A 25 15.62 2.91 5.33
C LYS A 25 16.12 1.79 6.24
N ALA A 26 15.35 0.73 6.43
CA ALA A 26 15.72 -0.40 7.27
C ALA A 26 16.63 -1.43 6.57
N HIS A 27 16.47 -1.61 5.25
CA HIS A 27 17.07 -2.73 4.50
C HIS A 27 18.04 -2.32 3.38
N GLY A 28 18.37 -1.04 3.27
CA GLY A 28 19.37 -0.52 2.33
C GLY A 28 18.93 -0.64 0.87
N ASP A 29 17.81 0.02 0.55
CA ASP A 29 17.26 0.12 -0.82
C ASP A 29 16.82 -1.20 -1.47
N LYS A 30 16.79 -2.29 -0.70
CA LYS A 30 16.21 -3.56 -1.15
C LYS A 30 14.69 -3.46 -1.21
N TYR A 31 14.08 -4.12 -2.18
CA TYR A 31 12.63 -4.11 -2.34
C TYR A 31 11.97 -5.14 -1.40
N PRO A 32 10.78 -4.82 -0.85
CA PRO A 32 9.96 -5.81 -0.16
C PRO A 32 9.50 -6.88 -1.15
N GLN A 33 9.10 -8.04 -0.63
CA GLN A 33 8.67 -9.15 -1.49
C GLN A 33 7.34 -8.85 -2.18
N ARG A 34 6.37 -8.29 -1.44
CA ARG A 34 5.04 -7.97 -1.94
C ARG A 34 4.25 -7.09 -0.96
N PHE A 35 3.13 -6.57 -1.42
CA PHE A 35 2.08 -6.03 -0.56
C PHE A 35 0.81 -6.86 -0.68
N ARG A 36 0.05 -6.95 0.41
CA ARG A 36 -1.33 -7.45 0.39
C ARG A 36 -2.26 -6.30 0.72
N LEU A 37 -3.25 -6.07 -0.13
CA LEU A 37 -4.24 -5.00 0.04
C LEU A 37 -5.66 -5.57 -0.05
N PRO A 38 -6.65 -4.94 0.61
CA PRO A 38 -8.05 -5.21 0.33
C PRO A 38 -8.34 -5.07 -1.18
N PRO A 39 -9.17 -5.94 -1.78
CA PRO A 39 -9.44 -5.91 -3.22
C PRO A 39 -9.95 -4.56 -3.73
N GLU A 40 -10.74 -3.85 -2.91
CA GLU A 40 -11.25 -2.51 -3.24
C GLU A 40 -10.17 -1.44 -3.29
N GLU A 41 -9.17 -1.52 -2.41
CA GLU A 41 -8.06 -0.58 -2.34
C GLU A 41 -7.08 -0.83 -3.48
N LEU A 42 -6.80 -2.11 -3.79
CA LEU A 42 -5.98 -2.47 -4.95
C LEU A 42 -6.63 -2.03 -6.25
N TYR A 43 -7.93 -2.29 -6.42
CA TYR A 43 -8.66 -1.84 -7.61
C TYR A 43 -8.55 -0.32 -7.79
N HIS A 44 -8.70 0.45 -6.72
CA HIS A 44 -8.55 1.90 -6.79
C HIS A 44 -7.13 2.33 -7.14
N LEU A 45 -6.13 1.73 -6.51
CA LEU A 45 -4.72 2.02 -6.79
C LEU A 45 -4.39 1.74 -8.26
N ASP A 46 -4.77 0.58 -8.77
CA ASP A 46 -4.47 0.18 -10.15
C ASP A 46 -5.25 0.98 -11.19
N HIS A 47 -6.58 1.08 -11.04
CA HIS A 47 -7.44 1.56 -12.12
C HIS A 47 -7.76 3.05 -12.04
N VAL A 48 -7.70 3.64 -10.84
CA VAL A 48 -8.00 5.06 -10.65
C VAL A 48 -6.71 5.88 -10.56
N MET A 49 -5.75 5.44 -9.76
CA MET A 49 -4.49 6.18 -9.55
C MET A 49 -3.47 5.90 -10.65
N HIS A 50 -3.18 4.62 -10.91
CA HIS A 50 -2.21 4.20 -11.92
C HIS A 50 -2.81 4.09 -13.31
N LYS A 51 -4.11 4.41 -13.48
CA LYS A 51 -4.83 4.39 -14.76
C LYS A 51 -4.70 3.07 -15.55
N GLY A 52 -4.45 1.97 -14.85
CA GLY A 52 -4.28 0.64 -15.44
C GLY A 52 -2.95 0.41 -16.17
N GLU A 53 -1.94 1.28 -16.03
CA GLU A 53 -0.64 1.09 -16.72
C GLU A 53 0.09 -0.18 -16.24
N HIS A 54 0.05 -0.48 -14.93
CA HIS A 54 0.72 -1.63 -14.33
C HIS A 54 -0.14 -2.25 -13.21
N PRO A 55 -1.26 -2.92 -13.54
CA PRO A 55 -2.14 -3.47 -12.52
C PRO A 55 -1.43 -4.57 -11.71
N GLY A 56 -1.61 -4.55 -10.40
CA GLY A 56 -1.02 -5.53 -9.48
C GLY A 56 0.49 -5.35 -9.26
N LEU A 57 1.08 -4.24 -9.71
CA LEU A 57 2.51 -3.95 -9.57
C LEU A 57 2.76 -2.50 -9.15
N MET A 58 3.69 -2.30 -8.24
CA MET A 58 4.22 -0.98 -7.90
C MET A 58 5.74 -1.03 -7.83
N TRP A 59 6.41 -0.30 -8.74
CA TRP A 59 7.87 -0.30 -8.88
C TRP A 59 8.50 -1.71 -8.97
N GLY A 60 7.79 -2.65 -9.61
CA GLY A 60 8.23 -4.04 -9.75
C GLY A 60 7.90 -4.94 -8.55
N VAL A 61 7.32 -4.41 -7.48
CA VAL A 61 6.81 -5.20 -6.35
C VAL A 61 5.37 -5.61 -6.61
N PRO A 62 5.02 -6.90 -6.44
CA PRO A 62 3.65 -7.37 -6.60
C PRO A 62 2.73 -6.85 -5.50
N LEU A 63 1.52 -6.47 -5.91
CA LEU A 63 0.39 -6.09 -5.07
C LEU A 63 -0.68 -7.19 -5.18
N ASP A 64 -0.85 -7.96 -4.11
CA ASP A 64 -1.84 -9.03 -4.03
C ASP A 64 -3.15 -8.52 -3.43
N ALA A 65 -4.28 -8.90 -4.06
CA ALA A 65 -5.59 -8.72 -3.46
C ALA A 65 -5.82 -9.81 -2.40
N ASP A 66 -6.04 -9.42 -1.15
CA ASP A 66 -6.38 -10.34 -0.06
C ASP A 66 -7.59 -9.78 0.71
N PRO A 67 -8.75 -10.45 0.71
CA PRO A 67 -9.92 -9.97 1.46
C PRO A 67 -9.73 -10.10 2.99
N ASN A 68 -8.69 -10.79 3.45
CA ASN A 68 -8.43 -11.01 4.87
C ASN A 68 -7.40 -10.03 5.47
N THR A 69 -6.87 -9.11 4.67
CA THR A 69 -5.95 -8.08 5.15
C THR A 69 -6.64 -6.71 5.22
N ARG A 70 -6.10 -5.84 6.07
CA ARG A 70 -6.40 -4.40 6.09
C ARG A 70 -5.29 -3.57 5.43
N GLY A 71 -4.28 -4.23 4.86
CA GLY A 71 -3.08 -3.65 4.28
C GLY A 71 -1.83 -4.13 5.00
N GLU A 72 -0.98 -4.86 4.30
CA GLU A 72 0.31 -5.36 4.80
C GLU A 72 1.41 -5.27 3.74
N MET A 73 2.63 -5.08 4.21
CA MET A 73 3.86 -5.26 3.44
C MET A 73 4.55 -6.53 3.94
N ILE A 74 5.06 -7.35 3.02
CA ILE A 74 5.94 -8.47 3.34
C ILE A 74 7.35 -8.04 2.98
N GLU A 75 8.17 -7.87 4.01
CA GLU A 75 9.57 -7.45 3.89
C GLU A 75 10.42 -8.53 3.22
N ILE A 76 11.65 -8.16 2.85
CA ILE A 76 12.58 -9.06 2.17
C ILE A 76 12.90 -10.34 2.95
N ASP A 77 12.93 -10.28 4.28
CA ASP A 77 13.17 -11.42 5.17
C ASP A 77 11.89 -12.22 5.51
N GLY A 78 10.73 -11.82 4.97
CA GLY A 78 9.43 -12.44 5.21
C GLY A 78 8.64 -11.85 6.39
N THR A 79 9.20 -10.85 7.09
CA THR A 79 8.48 -10.13 8.15
C THR A 79 7.24 -9.44 7.58
N VAL A 80 6.12 -9.56 8.29
CA VAL A 80 4.85 -8.90 7.92
C VAL A 80 4.72 -7.59 8.70
N VAL A 81 4.62 -6.48 7.99
CA VAL A 81 4.43 -5.15 8.55
C VAL A 81 3.05 -4.64 8.17
N SER A 82 2.25 -4.21 9.15
CA SER A 82 0.95 -3.62 8.86
C SER A 82 1.11 -2.20 8.29
N ILE A 83 0.37 -1.93 7.23
CA ILE A 83 0.27 -0.60 6.59
C ILE A 83 -1.18 -0.11 6.59
N ALA A 84 -2.04 -0.76 7.39
CA ALA A 84 -3.44 -0.39 7.57
C ALA A 84 -3.54 1.07 8.05
N PRO A 85 -4.67 1.76 7.78
CA PRO A 85 -4.85 3.09 8.32
C PRO A 85 -4.91 2.99 9.85
N ALA A 86 -4.38 4.00 10.55
CA ALA A 86 -4.58 4.09 11.99
C ALA A 86 -6.09 4.08 12.27
N ASP A 87 -6.53 3.24 13.20
CA ASP A 87 -7.94 3.19 13.62
C ASP A 87 -8.35 4.62 13.99
N PRO A 88 -9.51 5.14 13.50
CA PRO A 88 -9.95 6.46 13.89
C PRO A 88 -10.02 6.49 15.43
N ALA A 89 -9.26 7.38 16.06
CA ALA A 89 -9.34 7.58 17.50
C ALA A 89 -10.82 7.74 17.88
N PRO A 90 -11.31 7.07 18.95
CA PRO A 90 -12.70 7.19 19.33
C PRO A 90 -13.01 8.67 19.51
N ALA A 91 -14.04 9.14 18.80
CA ALA A 91 -14.52 10.50 18.96
C ALA A 91 -14.85 10.71 20.44
N ALA A 92 -14.10 11.62 21.08
CA ALA A 92 -14.29 12.01 22.47
C ALA A 92 -15.58 12.82 22.65
#